data_AF-A0A952MG29-F1
#
_entry.id   AF-A0A952MG29-F1
#
_cell.length_a   1.000
_cell.length_b   1.000
_cell.length_c   1.000
_cell.angle_alpha   90.00
_cell.angle_beta   90.00
_cell.angle_gamma   90.00
#
_symmetry.space_group_name_H-M   'P 1'
#
loop_
_entity.id
_entity.type
_entity.pdbx_description
1 polymer ?
#
loop_
_entity_poly.entity_id
_entity_poly.type
_entity_poly.pdbx_seq_one_letter_code
_entity_poly.pdbx_strand_id
1 'polypeptide(L)'
;MKRVLLATVLFFLLADGFSQSLSKITIAGRGQVEVFAFALPENVQLYLTKDGNILKWGFDKYIGYQENYNNDLEPYVGRVEYYTQNDDVALRGKVKYIGNILITYYASYENDALKGKLKAIGPTSIDYYLNYDDEACRGYIKKIGSLAINWYASYENADIKGKLKNVGATLLSYYGSFEDKAYRGKIKSIGQYNITYYSSFELYSGSMKTGNTVMNVGGVKYYIKNY
;
A
#
# COMPACT_ATOMS: atom_id res chain seq x y z
N MET A 1 0.74 -38.73 24.66
CA MET A 1 0.06 -38.36 23.39
C MET A 1 -0.72 -37.05 23.47
N LYS A 2 -1.64 -36.85 24.42
CA LYS A 2 -2.43 -35.60 24.52
C LYS A 2 -1.60 -34.30 24.67
N ARG A 3 -0.48 -34.34 25.39
CA ARG A 3 0.40 -33.17 25.60
C ARG A 3 1.21 -32.79 24.35
N VAL A 4 1.58 -33.76 23.52
CA VAL A 4 2.29 -33.51 22.26
C VAL A 4 1.33 -32.91 21.23
N LEU A 5 0.10 -33.43 21.14
CA LEU A 5 -0.92 -32.92 20.25
C LEU A 5 -1.34 -31.48 20.60
N LEU A 6 -1.40 -31.14 21.89
CA LEU A 6 -1.67 -29.77 22.35
C LEU A 6 -0.53 -28.81 21.98
N ALA A 7 0.73 -29.26 22.10
CA ALA A 7 1.90 -28.46 21.72
C ALA A 7 1.96 -28.22 20.20
N THR A 8 1.63 -29.22 19.37
CA THR A 8 1.56 -29.05 17.91
C THR A 8 0.45 -28.08 17.50
N VAL A 9 -0.73 -28.15 18.13
CA VAL A 9 -1.84 -27.21 17.87
C VAL A 9 -1.48 -25.78 18.31
N LEU A 10 -0.81 -25.61 19.46
CA LEU A 10 -0.31 -24.30 19.89
C LEU A 10 0.74 -23.73 18.93
N PHE A 11 1.60 -24.58 18.36
CA PHE A 11 2.63 -24.15 17.41
C PHE A 11 2.04 -23.66 16.08
N PHE A 12 0.95 -24.28 15.60
CA PHE A 12 0.21 -23.79 14.43
C PHE A 12 -0.59 -22.51 14.72
N LEU A 13 -1.12 -22.35 15.94
CA LEU A 13 -1.82 -21.11 16.35
C LEU A 13 -0.87 -19.91 16.57
N LEU A 14 0.42 -20.17 16.84
CA LEU A 14 1.45 -19.13 16.99
C LEU A 14 2.19 -18.83 15.67
N ALA A 15 2.07 -19.69 14.66
CA ALA A 15 2.68 -19.48 13.34
C ALA A 15 1.98 -18.39 12.51
N ASP A 16 0.80 -17.93 12.92
CA ASP A 16 0.11 -16.78 12.31
C ASP A 16 0.67 -15.42 12.77
N GLY A 17 1.66 -15.43 13.67
CA GLY A 17 2.43 -14.24 14.03
C GLY A 17 3.52 -13.98 13.01
N PHE A 18 3.50 -12.79 12.38
CA PHE A 18 4.47 -12.27 11.40
C PHE A 18 4.18 -12.59 9.93
N SER A 19 3.24 -11.84 9.35
CA SER A 19 3.44 -11.33 8.00
C SER A 19 2.59 -10.06 7.77
N GLN A 20 2.86 -8.98 8.51
CA GLN A 20 2.51 -7.66 8.00
C GLN A 20 3.65 -7.24 7.06
N SER A 21 3.45 -7.52 5.77
CA SER A 21 4.40 -7.16 4.72
C SER A 21 4.24 -5.71 4.28
N LEU A 22 3.05 -5.12 4.42
CA LEU A 22 2.81 -3.71 4.15
C LEU A 22 3.39 -2.84 5.29
N SER A 23 4.45 -2.09 4.99
CA SER A 23 5.21 -1.30 5.95
C SER A 23 4.82 0.18 5.95
N LYS A 24 4.54 0.74 4.76
CA LYS A 24 4.28 2.17 4.58
C LYS A 24 3.28 2.43 3.45
N ILE A 25 2.47 3.48 3.61
CA ILE A 25 1.64 4.05 2.55
C ILE A 25 2.04 5.51 2.36
N THR A 26 2.42 5.87 1.14
CA THR A 26 2.68 7.28 0.77
C THR A 26 1.43 7.88 0.14
N ILE A 27 1.01 9.02 0.68
CA ILE A 27 -0.16 9.78 0.24
C ILE A 27 0.33 11.13 -0.28
N ALA A 28 -0.03 11.48 -1.51
CA ALA A 28 0.23 12.77 -2.10
C ALA A 28 -0.49 13.90 -1.34
N GLY A 29 -0.02 15.15 -1.48
CA GLY A 29 -0.63 16.31 -0.81
C GLY A 29 -2.11 16.51 -1.11
N ARG A 30 -2.64 15.96 -2.21
CA ARG A 30 -4.08 15.94 -2.57
C ARG A 30 -4.84 14.69 -2.09
N GLY A 31 -4.26 13.89 -1.19
CA GLY A 31 -4.92 12.72 -0.60
C GLY A 31 -4.94 11.45 -1.48
N GLN A 32 -4.27 11.45 -2.63
CA GLN A 32 -4.17 10.25 -3.49
C GLN A 32 -3.05 9.34 -2.98
N VAL A 33 -3.27 8.03 -2.95
CA VAL A 33 -2.21 7.08 -2.64
C VAL A 33 -1.24 7.00 -3.82
N GLU A 34 0.04 7.23 -3.55
CA GLU A 34 1.12 7.08 -4.52
C GLU A 34 1.77 5.70 -4.42
N VAL A 35 2.02 5.23 -3.21
CA VAL A 35 2.83 4.02 -2.96
C VAL A 35 2.25 3.20 -1.82
N PHE A 36 2.10 1.89 -2.05
CA PHE A 36 2.10 0.86 -1.01
C PHE A 36 3.50 0.25 -0.94
N ALA A 37 4.18 0.40 0.19
CA ALA A 37 5.52 -0.10 0.40
C ALA A 37 5.49 -1.39 1.22
N PHE A 38 6.20 -2.39 0.73
CA PHE A 38 6.33 -3.69 1.37
C PHE A 38 7.74 -3.84 1.93
N ALA A 39 7.84 -4.15 3.21
CA ALA A 39 9.12 -4.55 3.80
C ALA A 39 9.37 -6.02 3.48
N LEU A 40 10.50 -6.28 2.84
CA LEU A 40 11.03 -7.60 2.55
C LEU A 40 12.23 -7.88 3.47
N PRO A 41 12.72 -9.13 3.54
CA PRO A 41 13.97 -9.45 4.22
C PRO A 41 15.14 -8.60 3.72
N GLU A 42 16.23 -8.59 4.49
CA GLU A 42 17.47 -7.87 4.14
C GLU A 42 17.29 -6.35 3.96
N ASN A 43 16.30 -5.77 4.66
CA ASN A 43 15.94 -4.34 4.60
C ASN A 43 15.57 -3.85 3.18
N VAL A 44 15.12 -4.76 2.33
CA VAL A 44 14.61 -4.40 1.01
C VAL A 44 13.18 -3.88 1.14
N GLN A 45 12.87 -2.82 0.39
CA GLN A 45 11.52 -2.34 0.18
C GLN A 45 11.07 -2.63 -1.24
N LEU A 46 9.80 -2.98 -1.41
CA LEU A 46 9.14 -3.11 -2.71
C LEU A 46 7.95 -2.15 -2.77
N TYR A 47 7.93 -1.28 -3.77
CA TYR A 47 6.92 -0.25 -3.93
C TYR A 47 5.91 -0.64 -5.01
N LEU A 48 4.63 -0.61 -4.63
CA LEU A 48 3.49 -0.86 -5.49
C LEU A 48 2.65 0.39 -5.70
N THR A 49 2.07 0.50 -6.89
CA THR A 49 0.95 1.40 -7.14
C THR A 49 -0.34 0.85 -6.54
N LYS A 50 -1.37 1.69 -6.45
CA LYS A 50 -2.71 1.29 -5.99
C LYS A 50 -3.39 0.24 -6.85
N ASP A 51 -2.98 0.09 -8.10
CA ASP A 51 -3.46 -0.89 -9.07
C ASP A 51 -2.58 -2.15 -9.17
N GLY A 52 -1.58 -2.29 -8.29
CA GLY A 52 -0.79 -3.52 -8.15
C GLY A 52 0.40 -3.65 -9.10
N ASN A 53 0.85 -2.56 -9.70
CA ASN A 53 2.07 -2.54 -10.49
C ASN A 53 3.28 -2.28 -9.59
N ILE A 54 4.36 -3.04 -9.80
CA ILE A 54 5.64 -2.78 -9.12
C ILE A 54 6.28 -1.55 -9.76
N LEU A 55 6.51 -0.52 -8.94
CA LEU A 55 7.21 0.69 -9.34
C LEU A 55 8.72 0.49 -9.30
N LYS A 56 9.22 -0.02 -8.17
CA LYS A 56 10.63 -0.27 -7.90
C LYS A 56 10.80 -1.10 -6.63
N TRP A 57 12.00 -1.63 -6.45
CA TRP A 57 12.43 -2.27 -5.22
C TRP A 57 13.92 -1.97 -4.99
N GLY A 58 14.38 -2.12 -3.76
CA GLY A 58 15.77 -1.86 -3.40
C GLY A 58 15.96 -1.70 -1.89
N PHE A 59 17.18 -1.46 -1.49
CA PHE A 59 17.54 -1.24 -0.08
C PHE A 59 17.13 0.17 0.34
N ASP A 60 16.45 0.29 1.47
CA ASP A 60 16.18 1.60 2.07
C ASP A 60 17.21 1.88 3.16
N LYS A 61 18.22 2.68 2.82
CA LYS A 61 19.31 3.07 3.72
C LYS A 61 18.88 3.83 4.97
N TYR A 62 17.66 4.37 4.97
CA TYR A 62 17.15 5.17 6.08
C TYR A 62 16.35 4.34 7.09
N ILE A 63 16.08 3.06 6.79
CA ILE A 63 15.37 2.16 7.72
C ILE A 63 16.02 2.21 9.11
N GLY A 64 15.20 2.53 10.11
CA GLY A 64 15.61 2.58 11.51
C GLY A 64 16.32 3.88 11.94
N TYR A 65 16.66 4.78 11.02
CA TYR A 65 17.34 6.05 11.32
C TYR A 65 16.45 7.27 11.08
N GLN A 66 15.95 7.42 9.87
CA GLN A 66 15.10 8.54 9.47
C GLN A 66 14.07 8.09 8.43
N GLU A 67 13.07 8.91 8.16
CA GLU A 67 12.05 8.55 7.18
C GLU A 67 12.56 8.82 5.77
N ASN A 68 12.31 7.86 4.87
CA ASN A 68 12.68 7.99 3.46
C ASN A 68 11.66 8.88 2.73
N TYR A 69 11.80 10.20 2.91
CA TYR A 69 10.89 11.21 2.40
C TYR A 69 10.83 11.29 0.86
N ASN A 70 11.91 10.89 0.19
CA ASN A 70 12.00 10.91 -1.27
C ASN A 70 11.62 9.58 -1.92
N ASN A 71 11.33 8.55 -1.11
CA ASN A 71 11.13 7.20 -1.59
C ASN A 71 12.32 6.69 -2.41
N ASP A 72 13.55 7.10 -2.09
CA ASP A 72 14.76 6.66 -2.81
C ASP A 72 15.22 5.29 -2.30
N LEU A 73 15.47 4.36 -3.21
CA LEU A 73 15.94 3.02 -2.89
C LEU A 73 17.27 2.79 -3.58
N GLU A 74 18.24 2.27 -2.84
CA GLU A 74 19.52 1.84 -3.39
C GLU A 74 19.36 0.49 -4.08
N PRO A 75 20.16 0.18 -5.12
CA PRO A 75 20.09 -1.11 -5.80
C PRO A 75 20.24 -2.27 -4.82
N TYR A 76 19.35 -3.26 -4.91
CA TYR A 76 19.51 -4.49 -4.15
C TYR A 76 20.61 -5.34 -4.80
N VAL A 77 21.63 -5.69 -4.00
CA VAL A 77 22.82 -6.43 -4.46
C VAL A 77 22.69 -7.95 -4.36
N GLY A 78 21.57 -8.45 -3.82
CA GLY A 78 21.31 -9.89 -3.71
C GLY A 78 20.70 -10.49 -4.97
N ARG A 79 20.22 -11.73 -4.86
CA ARG A 79 19.64 -12.49 -5.99
C ARG A 79 18.35 -11.82 -6.48
N VAL A 80 18.29 -11.52 -7.77
CA VAL A 80 17.06 -11.13 -8.45
C VAL A 80 16.88 -12.02 -9.66
N GLU A 81 15.69 -12.61 -9.81
CA GLU A 81 15.35 -13.42 -10.98
C GLU A 81 14.11 -12.88 -11.66
N TYR A 82 13.99 -13.15 -12.96
CA TYR A 82 12.88 -12.70 -13.78
C TYR A 82 12.20 -13.90 -14.44
N TYR A 83 10.91 -13.75 -14.73
CA TYR A 83 10.20 -14.66 -15.60
C TYR A 83 10.78 -14.58 -17.02
N THR A 84 11.01 -15.73 -17.61
CA THR A 84 11.72 -15.93 -18.88
C THR A 84 10.74 -16.13 -20.04
N GLN A 85 11.27 -16.28 -21.25
CA GLN A 85 10.48 -16.61 -22.44
C GLN A 85 9.73 -17.95 -22.35
N ASN A 86 10.18 -18.86 -21.49
CA ASN A 86 9.55 -20.16 -21.28
C ASN A 86 8.35 -20.08 -20.32
N ASP A 87 8.16 -18.94 -19.66
CA ASP A 87 7.01 -18.68 -18.80
C ASP A 87 5.83 -18.09 -19.60
N ASP A 88 4.67 -18.06 -18.96
CA ASP A 88 3.43 -17.49 -19.50
C ASP A 88 3.63 -16.06 -20.01
N VAL A 89 2.98 -15.73 -21.12
CA VAL A 89 3.15 -14.46 -21.84
C VAL A 89 2.91 -13.24 -20.97
N ALA A 90 1.98 -13.29 -20.01
CA ALA A 90 1.68 -12.18 -19.11
C ALA A 90 2.76 -11.97 -18.03
N LEU A 91 3.64 -12.95 -17.83
CA LEU A 91 4.66 -12.95 -16.77
C LEU A 91 6.03 -12.48 -17.27
N ARG A 92 6.34 -12.69 -18.55
CA ARG A 92 7.68 -12.49 -19.12
C ARG A 92 8.27 -11.12 -18.81
N GLY A 93 9.52 -11.09 -18.35
CA GLY A 93 10.24 -9.88 -17.99
C GLY A 93 9.85 -9.27 -16.64
N LYS A 94 8.82 -9.79 -15.96
CA LYS A 94 8.49 -9.39 -14.58
C LYS A 94 9.44 -10.07 -13.59
N VAL A 95 9.66 -9.41 -12.45
CA VAL A 95 10.51 -9.95 -11.37
C VAL A 95 9.83 -11.17 -10.73
N LYS A 96 10.55 -12.28 -10.65
CA LYS A 96 10.09 -13.55 -10.10
C LYS A 96 10.61 -13.76 -8.68
N TYR A 97 11.86 -13.39 -8.40
CA TYR A 97 12.44 -13.48 -7.07
C TYR A 97 13.19 -12.20 -6.72
N ILE A 98 13.08 -11.79 -5.45
CA ILE A 98 13.96 -10.82 -4.80
C ILE A 98 14.46 -11.47 -3.52
N GLY A 99 15.75 -11.80 -3.48
CA GLY A 99 16.33 -12.65 -2.44
C GLY A 99 15.69 -14.03 -2.44
N ASN A 100 15.05 -14.39 -1.32
CA ASN A 100 14.27 -15.62 -1.15
C ASN A 100 12.75 -15.43 -1.32
N ILE A 101 12.29 -14.21 -1.62
CA ILE A 101 10.87 -13.90 -1.75
C ILE A 101 10.43 -14.15 -3.18
N LEU A 102 9.51 -15.12 -3.35
CA LEU A 102 8.81 -15.35 -4.61
C LEU A 102 7.77 -14.25 -4.85
N ILE A 103 7.80 -13.67 -6.05
CA ILE A 103 6.81 -12.71 -6.53
C ILE A 103 5.99 -13.41 -7.61
N THR A 104 4.66 -13.45 -7.43
CA THR A 104 3.76 -14.12 -8.37
C THR A 104 2.77 -13.14 -8.99
N TYR A 105 2.33 -13.41 -10.21
CA TYR A 105 1.34 -12.60 -10.94
C TYR A 105 0.24 -13.51 -11.48
N TYR A 106 -0.86 -12.90 -11.92
CA TYR A 106 -1.91 -13.62 -12.64
C TYR A 106 -1.46 -13.94 -14.07
N ALA A 107 -1.62 -15.19 -14.48
CA ALA A 107 -1.25 -15.69 -15.80
C ALA A 107 -2.25 -15.26 -16.89
N SER A 108 -1.88 -15.45 -18.15
CA SER A 108 -2.69 -15.02 -19.31
C SER A 108 -4.02 -15.77 -19.50
N TYR A 109 -4.20 -16.92 -18.85
CA TYR A 109 -5.45 -17.70 -18.88
C TYR A 109 -6.38 -17.40 -17.68
N GLU A 110 -5.94 -16.58 -16.73
CA GLU A 110 -6.78 -16.12 -15.62
C GLU A 110 -7.68 -14.94 -16.05
N ASN A 111 -8.42 -14.35 -15.11
CA ASN A 111 -9.36 -13.26 -15.37
C ASN A 111 -8.69 -12.10 -16.15
N ASP A 112 -9.30 -11.66 -17.25
CA ASP A 112 -8.82 -10.58 -18.12
C ASP A 112 -8.46 -9.29 -17.36
N ALA A 113 -9.22 -8.93 -16.33
CA ALA A 113 -8.95 -7.74 -15.52
C ALA A 113 -7.72 -7.87 -14.60
N LEU A 114 -7.24 -9.10 -14.39
CA LEU A 114 -6.13 -9.42 -13.49
C LEU A 114 -4.83 -9.79 -14.21
N LYS A 115 -4.88 -10.18 -15.50
CA LYS A 115 -3.72 -10.66 -16.25
C LYS A 115 -2.49 -9.77 -16.07
N GLY A 116 -1.39 -10.36 -15.63
CA GLY A 116 -0.12 -9.68 -15.38
C GLY A 116 -0.08 -8.79 -14.13
N LYS A 117 -1.19 -8.60 -13.41
CA LYS A 117 -1.18 -7.92 -12.10
C LYS A 117 -0.52 -8.81 -11.05
N LEU A 118 0.05 -8.16 -10.04
CA LEU A 118 0.70 -8.85 -8.94
C LEU A 118 -0.31 -9.65 -8.12
N LYS A 119 -0.04 -10.93 -7.90
CA LYS A 119 -0.92 -11.86 -7.20
C LYS A 119 -0.48 -12.10 -5.76
N ALA A 120 0.83 -12.20 -5.52
CA ALA A 120 1.39 -12.34 -4.19
C ALA A 120 2.85 -11.90 -4.09
N ILE A 121 3.25 -11.48 -2.89
CA ILE A 121 4.62 -11.24 -2.47
C ILE A 121 4.92 -12.23 -1.34
N GLY A 122 5.68 -13.28 -1.64
CA GLY A 122 5.91 -14.40 -0.73
C GLY A 122 4.58 -15.00 -0.26
N PRO A 123 4.33 -15.08 1.06
CA PRO A 123 3.07 -15.58 1.60
C PRO A 123 1.91 -14.56 1.56
N THR A 124 2.18 -13.27 1.25
CA THR A 124 1.14 -12.24 1.22
C THR A 124 0.41 -12.22 -0.12
N SER A 125 -0.85 -12.65 -0.16
CA SER A 125 -1.72 -12.51 -1.33
C SER A 125 -2.23 -11.09 -1.53
N ILE A 126 -2.53 -10.71 -2.76
CA ILE A 126 -3.12 -9.41 -3.11
C ILE A 126 -4.37 -9.63 -3.94
N ASP A 127 -5.49 -9.08 -3.48
CA ASP A 127 -6.77 -9.12 -4.20
C ASP A 127 -7.14 -7.74 -4.72
N TYR A 128 -7.95 -7.69 -5.78
CA TYR A 128 -8.31 -6.46 -6.48
C TYR A 128 -9.82 -6.31 -6.61
N TYR A 129 -10.26 -5.06 -6.76
CA TYR A 129 -11.60 -4.75 -7.26
C TYR A 129 -11.70 -5.09 -8.75
N LEU A 130 -12.78 -5.73 -9.15
CA LEU A 130 -13.03 -6.24 -10.50
C LEU A 130 -14.07 -5.39 -11.24
N ASN A 131 -14.44 -5.81 -12.45
CA ASN A 131 -15.28 -5.02 -13.35
C ASN A 131 -16.71 -4.77 -12.83
N TYR A 132 -17.22 -5.65 -11.97
CA TYR A 132 -18.52 -5.52 -11.33
C TYR A 132 -18.50 -4.65 -10.06
N ASP A 133 -17.32 -4.26 -9.59
CA ASP A 133 -17.17 -3.29 -8.51
C ASP A 133 -17.31 -1.85 -9.03
N ASP A 134 -17.39 -0.90 -8.10
CA ASP A 134 -17.53 0.52 -8.38
C ASP A 134 -16.41 1.07 -9.29
N GLU A 135 -16.79 1.93 -10.24
CA GLU A 135 -15.87 2.46 -11.25
C GLU A 135 -14.69 3.22 -10.65
N ALA A 136 -14.88 3.90 -9.50
CA ALA A 136 -13.82 4.71 -8.89
C ALA A 136 -12.70 3.87 -8.26
N CYS A 137 -12.95 2.59 -7.98
CA CYS A 137 -11.97 1.68 -7.39
C CYS A 137 -11.61 0.48 -8.27
N ARG A 138 -12.20 0.34 -9.47
CA ARG A 138 -11.93 -0.77 -10.38
C ARG A 138 -10.42 -0.96 -10.62
N GLY A 139 -9.96 -2.19 -10.44
CA GLY A 139 -8.56 -2.56 -10.60
C GLY A 139 -7.63 -2.14 -9.47
N TYR A 140 -8.12 -1.43 -8.44
CA TYR A 140 -7.35 -1.10 -7.26
C TYR A 140 -7.23 -2.30 -6.33
N ILE A 141 -6.20 -2.28 -5.49
CA ILE A 141 -5.98 -3.27 -4.44
C ILE A 141 -7.14 -3.21 -3.45
N LYS A 142 -7.78 -4.34 -3.23
CA LYS A 142 -8.89 -4.57 -2.29
C LYS A 142 -8.43 -5.23 -1.01
N LYS A 143 -7.38 -6.04 -1.07
CA LYS A 143 -6.85 -6.78 0.08
C LYS A 143 -5.36 -7.04 -0.06
N ILE A 144 -4.64 -6.98 1.05
CA ILE A 144 -3.23 -7.37 1.16
C ILE A 144 -3.12 -8.34 2.34
N GLY A 145 -2.91 -9.63 2.06
CA GLY A 145 -2.96 -10.69 3.06
C GLY A 145 -4.30 -10.70 3.78
N SER A 146 -4.30 -10.43 5.09
CA SER A 146 -5.51 -10.27 5.91
C SER A 146 -6.03 -8.84 5.98
N LEU A 147 -5.28 -7.84 5.50
CA LEU A 147 -5.65 -6.43 5.57
C LEU A 147 -6.63 -6.06 4.45
N ALA A 148 -7.84 -5.67 4.82
CA ALA A 148 -8.80 -5.08 3.89
C ALA A 148 -8.39 -3.65 3.52
N ILE A 149 -8.46 -3.29 2.24
CA ILE A 149 -8.15 -1.96 1.71
C ILE A 149 -9.39 -1.44 1.01
N ASN A 150 -10.03 -0.44 1.59
CA ASN A 150 -11.26 0.13 1.05
C ASN A 150 -11.03 1.52 0.48
N TRP A 151 -11.77 1.85 -0.57
CA TRP A 151 -11.71 3.14 -1.27
C TRP A 151 -13.07 3.84 -1.25
N TYR A 152 -13.06 5.16 -1.39
CA TYR A 152 -14.29 5.92 -1.60
C TYR A 152 -14.86 5.64 -2.99
N ALA A 153 -16.14 5.30 -3.04
CA ALA A 153 -16.85 4.96 -4.26
C ALA A 153 -17.14 6.19 -5.15
N SER A 154 -17.61 5.93 -6.36
CA SER A 154 -17.89 6.94 -7.39
C SER A 154 -18.98 7.94 -7.02
N TYR A 155 -19.96 7.51 -6.22
CA TYR A 155 -21.09 8.33 -5.75
C TYR A 155 -20.75 9.23 -4.55
N GLU A 156 -19.56 9.09 -3.97
CA GLU A 156 -19.10 9.91 -2.85
C GLU A 156 -18.71 11.32 -3.34
N ASN A 157 -18.37 12.20 -2.40
CA ASN A 157 -17.94 13.57 -2.69
C ASN A 157 -16.86 13.63 -3.80
N ALA A 158 -17.00 14.57 -4.74
CA ALA A 158 -16.17 14.65 -5.95
C ALA A 158 -14.67 14.82 -5.66
N ASP A 159 -14.31 15.47 -4.56
CA ASP A 159 -12.91 15.62 -4.13
C ASP A 159 -12.40 14.42 -3.33
N ILE A 160 -13.24 13.43 -3.01
CA ILE A 160 -12.88 12.28 -2.17
C ILE A 160 -12.96 10.95 -2.93
N LYS A 161 -13.82 10.82 -3.95
CA LYS A 161 -13.98 9.59 -4.74
C LYS A 161 -12.64 9.02 -5.24
N GLY A 162 -12.50 7.70 -5.17
CA GLY A 162 -11.29 6.97 -5.54
C GLY A 162 -10.11 7.09 -4.57
N LYS A 163 -10.26 7.82 -3.45
CA LYS A 163 -9.23 7.90 -2.39
C LYS A 163 -9.34 6.76 -1.40
N LEU A 164 -8.25 6.51 -0.69
CA LEU A 164 -8.16 5.44 0.31
C LEU A 164 -9.05 5.78 1.52
N LYS A 165 -10.05 4.95 1.79
CA LYS A 165 -11.03 5.13 2.87
C LYS A 165 -10.58 4.47 4.16
N ASN A 166 -10.04 3.25 4.07
CA ASN A 166 -9.47 2.59 5.23
C ASN A 166 -8.46 1.49 4.85
N VAL A 167 -7.64 1.11 5.83
CA VAL A 167 -6.69 0.01 5.77
C VAL A 167 -6.84 -0.78 7.07
N GLY A 168 -7.43 -1.97 6.99
CA GLY A 168 -7.88 -2.70 8.16
C GLY A 168 -8.81 -1.85 9.02
N ALA A 169 -8.46 -1.65 10.29
CA ALA A 169 -9.22 -0.82 11.23
C ALA A 169 -8.89 0.68 11.13
N THR A 170 -7.83 1.07 10.41
CA THR A 170 -7.40 2.46 10.30
C THR A 170 -8.26 3.20 9.29
N LEU A 171 -9.10 4.14 9.77
CA LEU A 171 -9.91 5.01 8.93
C LEU A 171 -9.12 6.23 8.46
N LEU A 172 -9.37 6.65 7.21
CA LEU A 172 -8.83 7.88 6.63
C LEU A 172 -10.00 8.77 6.21
N SER A 173 -9.95 10.05 6.58
CA SER A 173 -10.95 11.04 6.19
C SER A 173 -10.32 12.20 5.43
N TYR A 174 -11.11 12.92 4.63
CA TYR A 174 -10.65 13.97 3.74
C TYR A 174 -11.55 15.21 3.85
N TYR A 175 -11.00 16.37 3.50
CA TYR A 175 -11.78 17.58 3.29
C TYR A 175 -12.61 17.43 2.01
N GLY A 176 -13.93 17.67 2.09
CA GLY A 176 -14.84 17.53 0.96
C GLY A 176 -14.91 18.76 0.06
N SER A 177 -15.75 18.71 -0.97
CA SER A 177 -15.87 19.77 -1.98
C SER A 177 -16.39 21.12 -1.49
N PHE A 178 -17.07 21.15 -0.35
CA PHE A 178 -17.59 22.39 0.25
C PHE A 178 -16.58 23.10 1.15
N GLU A 179 -15.40 22.49 1.35
CA GLU A 179 -14.31 23.04 2.13
C GLU A 179 -13.50 24.06 1.31
N ASP A 180 -12.61 24.80 1.99
CA ASP A 180 -11.77 25.81 1.34
C ASP A 180 -10.95 25.21 0.18
N LYS A 181 -10.89 25.95 -0.93
CA LYS A 181 -10.17 25.57 -2.16
C LYS A 181 -8.69 25.21 -1.93
N ALA A 182 -8.06 25.74 -0.89
CA ALA A 182 -6.66 25.50 -0.54
C ALA A 182 -6.40 24.08 -0.04
N TYR A 183 -7.39 23.45 0.60
CA TYR A 183 -7.23 22.14 1.22
C TYR A 183 -8.35 21.14 0.93
N ARG A 184 -9.35 21.48 0.11
CA ARG A 184 -10.33 20.49 -0.38
C ARG A 184 -9.62 19.29 -1.03
N GLY A 185 -10.11 18.10 -0.72
CA GLY A 185 -9.52 16.82 -1.08
C GLY A 185 -8.27 16.43 -0.28
N LYS A 186 -7.67 17.29 0.54
CA LYS A 186 -6.53 16.90 1.37
C LYS A 186 -6.98 15.96 2.50
N ILE A 187 -6.02 15.20 3.04
CA ILE A 187 -6.27 14.27 4.15
C ILE A 187 -6.58 15.07 5.42
N LYS A 188 -7.71 14.77 6.05
CA LYS A 188 -8.19 15.44 7.28
C LYS A 188 -7.82 14.64 8.53
N SER A 189 -7.87 13.31 8.45
CA SER A 189 -7.41 12.45 9.54
C SER A 189 -6.95 11.08 9.07
N ILE A 190 -6.07 10.47 9.87
CA ILE A 190 -5.67 9.06 9.76
C ILE A 190 -5.74 8.45 11.15
N GLY A 191 -6.71 7.56 11.38
CA GLY A 191 -7.03 7.04 12.70
C GLY A 191 -7.32 8.18 13.69
N GLN A 192 -6.56 8.23 14.77
CA GLN A 192 -6.67 9.26 15.81
C GLN A 192 -5.98 10.59 15.48
N TYR A 193 -5.16 10.63 14.42
CA TYR A 193 -4.38 11.82 14.07
C TYR A 193 -5.20 12.74 13.19
N ASN A 194 -5.36 14.00 13.64
CA ASN A 194 -6.06 15.04 12.91
C ASN A 194 -5.06 16.01 12.27
N ILE A 195 -5.38 16.48 11.08
CA ILE A 195 -4.52 17.34 10.27
C ILE A 195 -5.35 18.55 9.83
N THR A 196 -4.76 19.73 9.97
CA THR A 196 -5.36 20.98 9.48
C THR A 196 -4.40 21.69 8.53
N TYR A 197 -4.96 22.57 7.69
CA TYR A 197 -4.23 23.31 6.67
C TYR A 197 -4.56 24.80 6.76
N TYR A 198 -3.64 25.63 6.28
CA TYR A 198 -3.89 27.05 6.09
C TYR A 198 -4.97 27.25 5.03
N SER A 199 -5.94 28.09 5.34
CA SER A 199 -7.02 28.48 4.42
C SER A 199 -6.50 29.34 3.27
N SER A 200 -7.35 29.57 2.28
CA SER A 200 -7.01 30.43 1.13
C SER A 200 -6.84 31.91 1.48
N PHE A 201 -7.12 32.31 2.71
CA PHE A 201 -6.97 33.67 3.22
C PHE A 201 -5.70 33.88 4.06
N GLU A 202 -4.95 32.80 4.33
CA GLU A 202 -3.75 32.84 5.16
C GLU A 202 -2.47 32.79 4.31
N LEU A 203 -1.36 33.30 4.86
CA LEU A 203 -0.04 33.07 4.31
C LEU A 203 0.26 31.57 4.34
N TYR A 204 0.88 31.03 3.27
CA TYR A 204 1.09 29.59 3.07
C TYR A 204 -0.20 28.78 2.84
N SER A 205 -1.22 29.40 2.25
CA SER A 205 -2.48 28.77 1.82
C SER A 205 -2.27 27.35 1.27
N GLY A 206 -2.95 26.41 1.90
CA GLY A 206 -2.95 25.00 1.54
C GLY A 206 -1.88 24.19 2.24
N SER A 207 -0.81 24.77 2.79
CA SER A 207 0.19 24.03 3.54
C SER A 207 -0.35 23.51 4.88
N MET A 208 0.22 22.42 5.39
CA MET A 208 -0.17 21.85 6.69
C MET A 208 0.10 22.86 7.81
N LYS A 209 -0.96 23.12 8.59
CA LYS A 209 -0.96 24.04 9.73
C LYS A 209 -0.72 23.29 11.04
N THR A 210 -1.41 22.17 11.23
CA THR A 210 -1.19 21.25 12.36
C THR A 210 -1.27 19.81 11.90
N GLY A 211 -0.46 18.93 12.50
CA GLY A 211 -0.48 17.50 12.22
C GLY A 211 0.93 16.94 12.11
N ASN A 212 1.00 15.64 11.83
CA ASN A 212 2.25 14.95 11.56
C ASN A 212 2.30 14.54 10.09
N THR A 213 3.47 14.68 9.46
CA THR A 213 3.69 14.17 8.09
C THR A 213 3.86 12.66 8.07
N VAL A 214 4.29 12.07 9.18
CA VAL A 214 4.46 10.62 9.35
C VAL A 214 3.70 10.17 10.58
N MET A 215 2.86 9.14 10.42
CA MET A 215 2.04 8.57 11.50
C MET A 215 2.11 7.06 11.42
N ASN A 216 2.33 6.39 12.56
CA ASN A 216 2.21 4.93 12.63
C ASN A 216 0.85 4.57 13.24
N VAL A 217 0.00 3.89 12.46
CA VAL A 217 -1.34 3.48 12.88
C VAL A 217 -1.61 2.06 12.39
N GLY A 218 -2.01 1.16 13.30
CA GLY A 218 -2.32 -0.23 12.94
C GLY A 218 -1.14 -1.03 12.39
N GLY A 219 0.09 -0.65 12.75
CA GLY A 219 1.34 -1.28 12.27
C GLY A 219 1.83 -0.77 10.91
N VAL A 220 1.10 0.15 10.28
CA VAL A 220 1.46 0.74 8.99
C VAL A 220 1.87 2.19 9.18
N LYS A 221 2.99 2.60 8.57
CA LYS A 221 3.38 4.01 8.51
C LYS A 221 2.64 4.73 7.38
N TYR A 222 2.02 5.86 7.67
CA TYR A 222 1.43 6.75 6.69
C TYR A 222 2.31 7.97 6.53
N TYR A 223 2.77 8.22 5.31
CA TYR A 223 3.57 9.39 4.97
C TYR A 223 2.78 10.31 4.04
N ILE A 224 2.63 11.57 4.43
CA ILE A 224 1.97 12.61 3.63
C ILE A 224 3.03 13.49 2.99
N LYS A 225 3.07 13.46 1.65
CA LYS A 225 3.99 14.23 0.83
C LYS A 225 3.41 15.61 0.49
N ASN A 226 4.28 16.61 0.34
CA ASN A 226 3.94 17.95 -0.15
C ASN A 226 2.75 18.57 0.62
N TYR A 227 2.98 18.82 1.90
CA TYR A 227 1.98 19.21 2.89
C TYR A 227 1.52 20.65 2.73
#